data_AF-A0A8K0T909-F1
#
_entry.id   AF-A0A8K0T909-F1
#
_cell.length_a   1.000
_cell.length_b   1.000
_cell.length_c   1.000
_cell.angle_alpha   90.00
_cell.angle_beta   90.00
_cell.angle_gamma   90.00
#
_symmetry.space_group_name_H-M   'P 1'
#
loop_
_entity.id
_entity.type
_entity.pdbx_description
1 polymer ?
#
loop_
_entity_poly.entity_id
_entity_poly.type
_entity_poly.pdbx_seq_one_letter_code
_entity_poly.pdbx_strand_id
1 'polypeptide(L)'
;MRGFHVLSPLSSNSHLPRHFWSPDYTMPKALRFRSTWGVDPMPAYENYKSWLPRLKDLGYAGIEVNLFYLDNLELLRQICDDNDLEITVLILSAGPGASRSRAPGSTPGGHLLFYRDQLQRSKILRPYKIVSPSGSDAWSLEQSVEFYRGTLQVDEELGFKGKVCHETHRSRALFNPYVTVQILTQISKLRITADISHWVLVCERFLDETEEDIALLDQILPHVGHR
;
A
#
# COMPACT_ATOMS: atom_id res chain seq x y z
N MET A 1 50.65 33.83 -11.80
CA MET A 1 50.59 32.40 -11.43
C MET A 1 50.14 32.30 -9.98
N ARG A 2 48.87 31.98 -9.75
CA ARG A 2 48.32 31.62 -8.43
C ARG A 2 47.74 30.22 -8.59
N GLY A 3 48.23 29.28 -7.78
CA GLY A 3 47.87 27.87 -7.85
C GLY A 3 46.43 27.62 -7.42
N PHE A 4 45.79 26.68 -8.11
CA PHE A 4 44.49 26.12 -7.76
C PHE A 4 44.65 25.20 -6.54
N HIS A 5 43.94 25.51 -5.45
CA HIS A 5 43.65 24.51 -4.41
C HIS A 5 42.49 23.64 -4.89
N VAL A 6 42.76 22.37 -5.10
CA VAL A 6 41.74 21.34 -5.36
C VAL A 6 41.11 20.97 -4.02
N LEU A 7 39.80 21.20 -3.89
CA LEU A 7 39.00 20.76 -2.74
C LEU A 7 38.85 19.23 -2.77
N SER A 8 39.10 18.60 -1.63
CA SER A 8 38.89 17.17 -1.37
C SER A 8 37.41 16.79 -1.56
N PRO A 9 37.08 15.58 -2.06
CA PRO A 9 35.69 15.13 -2.11
C PRO A 9 35.14 14.93 -0.69
N LEU A 10 33.93 15.43 -0.48
CA LEU A 10 33.12 15.24 0.72
C LEU A 10 32.92 13.75 1.00
N SER A 11 33.13 13.36 2.26
CA SER A 11 32.86 12.02 2.78
C SER A 11 31.38 11.67 2.62
N SER A 12 31.10 10.58 1.91
CA SER A 12 29.76 10.01 1.76
C SER A 12 29.28 9.38 3.07
N ASN A 13 28.47 10.11 3.84
CA ASN A 13 27.71 9.54 4.95
C ASN A 13 26.41 8.91 4.41
N SER A 14 26.53 7.86 3.60
CA SER A 14 25.37 7.04 3.21
C SER A 14 25.20 5.91 4.22
N HIS A 15 24.16 5.97 5.05
CA HIS A 15 23.76 4.94 6.01
C HIS A 15 23.16 3.68 5.33
N LEU A 16 23.58 3.37 4.10
CA LEU A 16 23.18 2.13 3.44
C LEU A 16 24.11 1.00 3.90
N PRO A 17 23.59 -0.13 4.41
CA PRO A 17 24.42 -1.21 4.89
C PRO A 17 25.33 -1.79 3.79
N ARG A 18 26.55 -2.19 4.17
CA ARG A 18 27.67 -2.51 3.26
C ARG A 18 27.41 -3.61 2.22
N HIS A 19 26.30 -4.36 2.30
CA HIS A 19 25.96 -5.42 1.36
C HIS A 19 25.43 -4.91 0.00
N PHE A 20 25.02 -3.64 -0.10
CA PHE A 20 24.57 -3.03 -1.37
C PHE A 20 25.71 -2.74 -2.36
N TRP A 21 26.97 -2.91 -1.96
CA TRP A 21 28.16 -2.59 -2.77
C TRP A 21 28.93 -3.83 -3.23
N SER A 22 28.32 -5.02 -3.20
CA SER A 22 28.94 -6.22 -3.78
C SER A 22 28.94 -6.12 -5.32
N PRO A 23 30.05 -6.43 -6.01
CA PRO A 23 30.09 -6.53 -7.48
C PRO A 23 29.03 -7.48 -8.06
N ASP A 24 28.56 -8.43 -7.26
CA ASP A 24 27.56 -9.44 -7.63
C ASP A 24 26.14 -9.09 -7.16
N TYR A 25 25.91 -7.90 -6.59
CA TYR A 25 24.58 -7.46 -6.16
C TYR A 25 23.77 -6.99 -7.37
N THR A 26 22.97 -7.89 -7.93
CA THR A 26 21.89 -7.53 -8.84
C THR A 26 20.75 -6.90 -8.03
N MET A 27 20.53 -5.60 -8.22
CA MET A 27 19.33 -4.93 -7.69
C MET A 27 18.08 -5.72 -8.09
N PRO A 28 17.20 -6.08 -7.15
CA PRO A 28 15.94 -6.71 -7.49
C PRO A 28 15.19 -5.83 -8.50
N LYS A 29 14.76 -6.42 -9.62
CA LYS A 29 13.96 -5.69 -10.61
C LYS A 29 12.63 -5.34 -9.97
N ALA A 30 12.42 -4.05 -9.68
CA ALA A 30 11.14 -3.55 -9.19
C ALA A 30 10.06 -3.76 -10.28
N LEU A 31 8.99 -4.48 -9.94
CA LEU A 31 7.81 -4.55 -10.79
C LEU A 31 7.06 -3.22 -10.73
N ARG A 32 6.59 -2.75 -11.87
CA ARG A 32 5.83 -1.50 -11.96
C ARG A 32 4.37 -1.84 -12.20
N PHE A 33 3.50 -1.33 -11.34
CA PHE A 33 2.06 -1.39 -11.53
C PHE A 33 1.54 0.01 -11.87
N ARG A 34 0.64 0.08 -12.84
CA ARG A 34 0.00 1.35 -13.21
C ARG A 34 -1.36 1.43 -12.53
N SER A 35 -1.53 2.39 -11.62
CA SER A 35 -2.86 2.69 -11.07
C SER A 35 -3.82 3.06 -12.20
N THR A 36 -5.05 2.58 -12.14
CA THR A 36 -6.11 2.97 -13.08
C THR A 36 -6.78 4.28 -12.72
N TRP A 37 -6.34 4.95 -11.65
CA TRP A 37 -6.82 6.28 -11.29
C TRP A 37 -6.66 7.27 -12.46
N GLY A 38 -7.75 7.99 -12.75
CA GLY A 38 -7.84 8.90 -13.89
C GLY A 38 -8.21 8.23 -15.21
N VAL A 39 -8.46 6.92 -15.23
CA VAL A 39 -8.96 6.17 -16.39
C VAL A 39 -10.31 5.54 -16.03
N ASP A 40 -11.40 6.15 -16.52
CA ASP A 40 -12.74 5.55 -16.44
C ASP A 40 -12.75 4.25 -17.26
N PRO A 41 -13.18 3.10 -16.71
CA PRO A 41 -13.30 1.88 -17.51
C PRO A 41 -14.26 2.02 -18.71
N MET A 42 -15.28 2.87 -18.63
CA MET A 42 -16.45 2.90 -19.53
C MET A 42 -17.28 1.60 -19.48
N PRO A 43 -18.55 1.60 -19.96
CA PRO A 43 -19.32 0.38 -20.11
C PRO A 43 -18.52 -0.69 -20.87
N ALA A 44 -18.62 -1.94 -20.44
CA ALA A 44 -17.88 -3.06 -21.03
C ALA A 44 -16.35 -2.87 -21.13
N TYR A 45 -15.76 -1.98 -20.31
CA TYR A 45 -14.31 -1.77 -20.15
C TYR A 45 -13.60 -1.29 -21.43
N GLU A 46 -14.28 -0.54 -22.30
CA GLU A 46 -13.73 -0.07 -23.60
C GLU A 46 -12.42 0.70 -23.46
N ASN A 47 -12.33 1.59 -22.48
CA ASN A 47 -11.10 2.34 -22.23
C ASN A 47 -9.96 1.44 -21.78
N TYR A 48 -10.24 0.43 -20.94
CA TYR A 48 -9.22 -0.52 -20.51
C TYR A 48 -8.76 -1.40 -21.68
N LYS A 49 -9.70 -1.88 -22.50
CA LYS A 49 -9.37 -2.67 -23.71
C LYS A 49 -8.47 -1.92 -24.69
N SER A 50 -8.64 -0.60 -24.84
CA SER A 50 -7.80 0.21 -25.72
C SER A 50 -6.45 0.60 -25.11
N TRP A 51 -6.39 0.76 -23.79
CA TRP A 51 -5.22 1.28 -23.07
C TRP A 51 -4.28 0.18 -22.57
N LEU A 52 -4.81 -0.87 -21.93
CA LEU A 52 -4.03 -1.93 -21.30
C LEU A 52 -3.02 -2.63 -22.23
N PRO A 53 -3.30 -2.87 -23.53
CA PRO A 53 -2.33 -3.49 -24.44
C PRO A 53 -1.00 -2.75 -24.53
N ARG A 54 -0.99 -1.43 -24.28
CA ARG A 54 0.22 -0.60 -24.36
C ARG A 54 1.09 -0.69 -23.11
N LEU A 55 0.57 -1.22 -22.00
CA LEU A 55 1.28 -1.15 -20.71
C LEU A 55 2.50 -2.07 -20.65
N LYS A 56 2.46 -3.22 -21.32
CA LYS A 56 3.60 -4.13 -21.41
C LYS A 56 4.78 -3.50 -22.15
N ASP A 57 4.51 -2.84 -23.27
CA ASP A 57 5.53 -2.11 -24.03
C ASP A 57 6.15 -0.96 -23.23
N LEU A 58 5.40 -0.40 -22.26
CA LEU A 58 5.87 0.63 -21.33
C LEU A 58 6.57 0.05 -20.09
N GLY A 59 6.73 -1.28 -20.01
CA GLY A 59 7.44 -1.97 -18.93
C GLY A 59 6.64 -2.15 -17.64
N TYR A 60 5.31 -2.05 -17.68
CA TYR A 60 4.46 -2.38 -16.54
C TYR A 60 4.20 -3.88 -16.46
N ALA A 61 4.26 -4.41 -15.24
CA ALA A 61 3.92 -5.80 -14.94
C ALA A 61 2.40 -6.00 -14.78
N GLY A 62 1.68 -4.93 -14.45
CA GLY A 62 0.27 -5.00 -14.13
C GLY A 62 -0.38 -3.65 -13.88
N ILE A 63 -1.62 -3.70 -13.42
CA ILE A 63 -2.40 -2.54 -13.00
C ILE A 63 -2.78 -2.60 -11.52
N GLU A 64 -3.03 -1.44 -10.94
CA GLU A 64 -3.67 -1.33 -9.63
C GLU A 64 -5.08 -0.79 -9.80
N VAL A 65 -6.07 -1.51 -9.27
CA VAL A 65 -7.50 -1.18 -9.39
C VAL A 65 -8.14 -1.04 -8.02
N ASN A 66 -9.07 -0.10 -7.88
CA ASN A 66 -9.91 0.00 -6.69
C ASN A 66 -11.19 -0.82 -6.92
N LEU A 67 -11.34 -1.90 -6.15
CA LEU A 67 -12.42 -2.87 -6.30
C LEU A 67 -13.82 -2.25 -6.17
N PHE A 68 -13.94 -1.15 -5.41
CA PHE A 68 -15.21 -0.49 -5.16
C PHE A 68 -15.87 0.05 -6.44
N TYR A 69 -15.07 0.45 -7.44
CA TYR A 69 -15.56 1.07 -8.68
C TYR A 69 -15.73 0.08 -9.83
N LEU A 70 -15.59 -1.22 -9.57
CA LEU A 70 -15.67 -2.25 -10.60
C LEU A 70 -17.03 -2.98 -10.52
N ASP A 71 -17.64 -3.16 -11.68
CA ASP A 71 -18.96 -3.77 -11.88
C ASP A 71 -18.90 -5.17 -12.53
N ASN A 72 -17.81 -5.52 -13.23
CA ASN A 72 -17.63 -6.81 -13.90
C ASN A 72 -16.18 -7.31 -13.73
N LEU A 73 -15.95 -8.08 -12.67
CA LEU A 73 -14.61 -8.51 -12.26
C LEU A 73 -14.06 -9.61 -13.19
N GLU A 74 -14.93 -10.48 -13.68
CA GLU A 74 -14.58 -11.56 -14.60
C GLU A 74 -14.07 -10.99 -15.93
N LEU A 75 -14.77 -9.99 -16.48
CA LEU A 75 -14.34 -9.31 -17.70
C LEU A 75 -13.00 -8.59 -17.49
N LEU A 76 -12.82 -7.87 -16.37
CA LEU A 76 -11.55 -7.22 -16.08
C LEU A 76 -10.41 -8.25 -15.99
N ARG A 77 -10.63 -9.37 -15.30
CA ARG A 77 -9.64 -10.44 -15.17
C ARG A 77 -9.27 -10.99 -16.55
N GLN A 78 -10.26 -11.26 -17.40
CA GLN A 78 -10.04 -11.72 -18.77
C GLN A 78 -9.21 -10.73 -19.57
N ILE A 79 -9.57 -9.43 -19.56
CA ILE A 79 -8.81 -8.40 -20.29
C ILE A 79 -7.35 -8.37 -19.83
N CYS A 80 -7.10 -8.48 -18.52
CA CYS A 80 -5.73 -8.48 -18.02
C CYS A 80 -4.98 -9.76 -18.41
N ASP A 81 -5.64 -10.92 -18.43
CA ASP A 81 -5.05 -12.19 -18.90
C ASP A 81 -4.68 -12.12 -20.38
N ASP A 82 -5.55 -11.59 -21.23
CA ASP A 82 -5.32 -11.40 -22.67
C ASP A 82 -4.13 -10.46 -22.97
N ASN A 83 -3.74 -9.64 -21.98
CA ASN A 83 -2.64 -8.68 -22.08
C ASN A 83 -1.43 -9.04 -21.18
N ASP A 84 -1.42 -10.24 -20.58
CA ASP A 84 -0.37 -10.72 -19.67
C ASP A 84 -0.15 -9.82 -18.44
N LEU A 85 -1.17 -9.07 -17.99
CA LEU A 85 -1.06 -8.11 -16.89
C LEU A 85 -1.51 -8.71 -15.55
N GLU A 86 -0.70 -8.49 -14.53
CA GLU A 86 -1.06 -8.77 -13.14
C GLU A 86 -1.98 -7.69 -12.56
N ILE A 87 -2.68 -7.99 -11.47
CA ILE A 87 -3.58 -7.04 -10.80
C ILE A 87 -3.20 -6.90 -9.32
N THR A 88 -2.85 -5.69 -8.91
CA THR A 88 -2.89 -5.27 -7.50
C THR A 88 -4.28 -4.74 -7.20
N VAL A 89 -4.93 -5.26 -6.15
CA VAL A 89 -6.30 -4.86 -5.82
C VAL A 89 -6.30 -4.00 -4.56
N LEU A 90 -6.83 -2.78 -4.69
CA LEU A 90 -7.15 -1.94 -3.56
C LEU A 90 -8.55 -2.29 -3.05
N ILE A 91 -8.64 -2.72 -1.80
CA ILE A 91 -9.89 -2.97 -1.08
C ILE A 91 -10.07 -2.00 0.09
N LEU A 92 -11.31 -1.62 0.39
CA LEU A 92 -11.61 -0.73 1.50
C LEU A 92 -12.16 -1.52 2.69
N SER A 93 -12.00 -1.00 3.91
CA SER A 93 -12.73 -1.50 5.08
C SER A 93 -13.98 -0.68 5.40
N ALA A 94 -14.29 0.33 4.58
CA ALA A 94 -15.48 1.19 4.65
C ALA A 94 -15.71 1.85 3.29
N GLY A 95 -16.91 2.41 3.04
CA GLY A 95 -17.19 3.08 1.77
C GLY A 95 -16.20 4.23 1.44
N PRO A 96 -16.05 4.60 0.16
CA PRO A 96 -15.10 5.62 -0.26
C PRO A 96 -15.49 7.01 0.27
N GLY A 97 -14.48 7.84 0.53
CA GLY A 97 -14.63 9.21 1.03
C GLY A 97 -14.67 9.32 2.56
N ALA A 98 -14.27 10.49 3.07
CA ALA A 98 -14.09 10.74 4.50
C ALA A 98 -15.40 10.56 5.31
N SER A 99 -16.55 10.99 4.75
CA SER A 99 -17.85 10.88 5.43
C SER A 99 -18.32 9.44 5.62
N ARG A 100 -18.05 8.55 4.65
CA ARG A 100 -18.40 7.12 4.73
C ARG A 100 -17.37 6.34 5.54
N SER A 101 -16.12 6.78 5.54
CA SER A 101 -15.03 6.24 6.34
C SER A 101 -15.19 6.51 7.83
N ARG A 102 -15.89 7.58 8.19
CA ARG A 102 -16.23 7.98 9.56
C ARG A 102 -17.74 8.07 9.79
N ALA A 103 -18.51 7.19 9.17
CA ALA A 103 -19.95 7.19 9.37
C ALA A 103 -20.28 7.07 10.88
N PRO A 104 -21.20 7.88 11.43
CA PRO A 104 -21.59 7.78 12.83
C PRO A 104 -22.00 6.34 13.18
N GLY A 105 -21.50 5.84 14.31
CA GLY A 105 -21.75 4.46 14.75
C GLY A 105 -20.88 3.40 14.06
N SER A 106 -19.87 3.80 13.27
CA SER A 106 -18.90 2.85 12.73
C SER A 106 -18.09 2.16 13.84
N THR A 107 -18.02 0.83 13.76
CA THR A 107 -17.31 -0.04 14.72
C THR A 107 -16.22 -0.86 14.02
N PRO A 108 -15.19 -1.33 14.76
CA PRO A 108 -14.23 -2.30 14.28
C PRO A 108 -14.89 -3.52 13.59
N GLY A 109 -15.93 -4.09 14.22
CA GLY A 109 -16.67 -5.22 13.66
C GLY A 109 -17.37 -4.91 12.33
N GLY A 110 -17.99 -3.73 12.21
CA GLY A 110 -18.63 -3.31 10.95
C GLY A 110 -17.61 -3.13 9.81
N HIS A 111 -16.46 -2.51 10.10
CA HIS A 111 -15.37 -2.41 9.14
C HIS A 111 -14.80 -3.77 8.75
N LEU A 112 -14.70 -4.70 9.69
CA LEU A 112 -14.19 -6.06 9.44
C LEU A 112 -15.12 -6.87 8.54
N LEU A 113 -16.45 -6.74 8.72
CA LEU A 113 -17.44 -7.35 7.83
C LEU A 113 -17.32 -6.80 6.39
N PHE A 114 -17.21 -5.48 6.25
CA PHE A 114 -17.02 -4.86 4.94
C PHE A 114 -15.71 -5.28 4.29
N TYR A 115 -14.61 -5.29 5.05
CA TYR A 115 -13.31 -5.78 4.61
C TYR A 115 -13.38 -7.23 4.10
N ARG A 116 -14.05 -8.12 4.85
CA ARG A 116 -14.25 -9.52 4.47
C ARG A 116 -14.99 -9.65 3.15
N ASP A 117 -16.07 -8.89 2.95
CA ASP A 117 -16.83 -8.87 1.69
C ASP A 117 -15.95 -8.47 0.50
N GLN A 118 -15.22 -7.36 0.64
CA GLN A 118 -14.31 -6.88 -0.41
C GLN A 118 -13.22 -7.91 -0.70
N LEU A 119 -12.61 -8.50 0.34
CA LEU A 119 -11.55 -9.49 0.17
C LEU A 119 -12.08 -10.76 -0.53
N GLN A 120 -13.27 -11.23 -0.16
CA GLN A 120 -13.92 -12.38 -0.78
C GLN A 120 -14.20 -12.12 -2.27
N ARG A 121 -14.73 -10.93 -2.62
CA ARG A 121 -14.97 -10.52 -4.02
C ARG A 121 -13.68 -10.41 -4.82
N SER A 122 -12.59 -9.94 -4.20
CA SER A 122 -11.31 -9.75 -4.89
C SER A 122 -10.70 -11.05 -5.45
N LYS A 123 -11.12 -12.23 -4.94
CA LYS A 123 -10.68 -13.54 -5.44
C LYS A 123 -10.84 -13.70 -6.95
N ILE A 124 -11.91 -13.14 -7.53
CA ILE A 124 -12.19 -13.20 -8.97
C ILE A 124 -11.03 -12.59 -9.79
N LEU A 125 -10.41 -11.52 -9.27
CA LEU A 125 -9.32 -10.81 -9.93
C LEU A 125 -7.96 -11.53 -9.83
N ARG A 126 -7.87 -12.62 -9.06
CA ARG A 126 -6.61 -13.33 -8.75
C ARG A 126 -5.48 -12.36 -8.37
N PRO A 127 -5.61 -11.64 -7.24
CA PRO A 127 -4.71 -10.54 -6.92
C PRO A 127 -3.26 -11.00 -6.79
N TYR A 128 -2.36 -10.30 -7.48
CA TYR A 128 -0.91 -10.37 -7.25
C TYR A 128 -0.60 -9.90 -5.83
N LYS A 129 -1.17 -8.74 -5.47
CA LYS A 129 -1.09 -8.15 -4.13
C LYS A 129 -2.39 -7.43 -3.78
N ILE A 130 -2.65 -7.26 -2.49
CA ILE A 130 -3.80 -6.52 -1.99
C ILE A 130 -3.33 -5.37 -1.11
N VAL A 131 -3.87 -4.18 -1.37
CA VAL A 131 -3.62 -2.98 -0.58
C VAL A 131 -4.92 -2.55 0.07
N SER A 132 -4.89 -2.17 1.35
CA SER A 132 -6.10 -1.75 2.05
C SER A 132 -5.93 -0.50 2.92
N PRO A 133 -6.39 0.68 2.46
CA PRO A 133 -6.58 1.83 3.35
C PRO A 133 -7.75 1.54 4.29
N SER A 134 -7.43 1.14 5.52
CA SER A 134 -8.34 0.42 6.41
C SER A 134 -8.34 0.94 7.84
N GLY A 135 -9.40 0.62 8.57
CA GLY A 135 -9.64 1.16 9.90
C GLY A 135 -10.13 2.61 9.88
N SER A 136 -10.05 3.25 11.04
CA SER A 136 -10.49 4.64 11.27
C SER A 136 -9.54 5.33 12.24
N ASP A 137 -9.29 6.61 12.01
CA ASP A 137 -8.50 7.45 12.93
C ASP A 137 -9.31 8.01 14.11
N ALA A 138 -10.62 7.71 14.17
CA ALA A 138 -11.48 8.05 15.29
C ALA A 138 -11.48 6.97 16.39
N TRP A 139 -10.82 5.83 16.16
CA TRP A 139 -10.80 4.70 17.09
C TRP A 139 -9.74 4.84 18.16
N SER A 140 -9.96 4.20 19.30
CA SER A 140 -8.88 3.97 20.27
C SER A 140 -7.82 3.02 19.70
N LEU A 141 -6.67 2.97 20.36
CA LEU A 141 -5.61 2.03 20.00
C LEU A 141 -6.10 0.58 20.08
N GLU A 142 -6.84 0.25 21.14
CA GLU A 142 -7.39 -1.09 21.39
C GLU A 142 -8.36 -1.51 20.29
N GLN A 143 -9.24 -0.60 19.86
CA GLN A 143 -10.17 -0.83 18.76
C GLN A 143 -9.45 -1.06 17.43
N SER A 144 -8.39 -0.28 17.17
CA SER A 144 -7.55 -0.46 15.97
C SER A 144 -6.82 -1.81 16.00
N VAL A 145 -6.32 -2.22 17.17
CA VAL A 145 -5.65 -3.50 17.37
C VAL A 145 -6.62 -4.68 17.23
N GLU A 146 -7.83 -4.56 17.79
CA GLU A 146 -8.91 -5.53 17.61
C GLU A 146 -9.23 -5.72 16.13
N PHE A 147 -9.45 -4.62 15.40
CA PHE A 147 -9.72 -4.65 13.96
C PHE A 147 -8.61 -5.37 13.19
N TYR A 148 -7.34 -4.99 13.37
CA TYR A 148 -6.23 -5.57 12.62
C TYR A 148 -5.99 -7.06 12.96
N ARG A 149 -6.17 -7.47 14.22
CA ARG A 149 -6.15 -8.90 14.57
C ARG A 149 -7.24 -9.67 13.84
N GLY A 150 -8.44 -9.08 13.74
CA GLY A 150 -9.53 -9.61 12.94
C GLY A 150 -9.15 -9.74 11.46
N THR A 151 -8.52 -8.72 10.86
CA THR A 151 -8.12 -8.78 9.44
C THR A 151 -7.14 -9.93 9.17
N LEU A 152 -6.18 -10.20 10.07
CA LEU A 152 -5.26 -11.31 9.91
C LEU A 152 -5.95 -12.69 9.94
N GLN A 153 -7.01 -12.84 10.75
CA GLN A 153 -7.82 -14.05 10.78
C GLN A 153 -8.60 -14.21 9.47
N VAL A 154 -9.24 -13.14 9.00
CA VAL A 154 -9.98 -13.13 7.73
C VAL A 154 -9.05 -13.45 6.55
N ASP A 155 -7.84 -12.90 6.54
CA ASP A 155 -6.84 -13.18 5.51
C ASP A 155 -6.48 -14.66 5.47
N GLU A 156 -6.28 -15.29 6.63
CA GLU A 156 -5.97 -16.71 6.72
C GLU A 156 -7.16 -17.56 6.25
N GLU A 157 -8.37 -17.30 6.74
CA GLU A 157 -9.58 -18.01 6.36
C GLU A 157 -9.89 -17.93 4.85
N LEU A 158 -9.62 -16.78 4.23
CA LEU A 158 -9.91 -16.57 2.82
C LEU A 158 -8.75 -16.94 1.89
N GLY A 159 -7.59 -17.38 2.42
CA GLY A 159 -6.43 -17.81 1.63
C GLY A 159 -5.53 -16.67 1.15
N PHE A 160 -5.56 -15.53 1.82
CA PHE A 160 -4.78 -14.31 1.53
C PHE A 160 -3.68 -14.00 2.55
N LYS A 161 -3.38 -14.91 3.48
CA LYS A 161 -2.30 -14.76 4.46
C LYS A 161 -1.00 -14.27 3.81
N GLY A 162 -0.51 -13.10 4.24
CA GLY A 162 0.71 -12.49 3.74
C GLY A 162 0.59 -11.74 2.40
N LYS A 163 -0.57 -11.76 1.74
CA LYS A 163 -0.83 -11.00 0.49
C LYS A 163 -1.37 -9.60 0.73
N VAL A 164 -2.02 -9.35 1.86
CA VAL A 164 -2.60 -8.05 2.18
C VAL A 164 -1.58 -7.15 2.88
N CYS A 165 -1.51 -5.90 2.44
CA CYS A 165 -0.75 -4.84 3.10
C CYS A 165 -1.69 -3.65 3.37
N HIS A 166 -1.77 -3.21 4.61
CA HIS A 166 -2.62 -2.09 5.00
C HIS A 166 -1.94 -0.77 4.71
N GLU A 167 -2.58 0.09 3.93
CA GLU A 167 -1.99 1.35 3.49
C GLU A 167 -2.00 2.38 4.60
N THR A 168 -0.87 3.06 4.78
CA THR A 168 -0.80 4.28 5.59
C THR A 168 -1.59 5.37 4.89
N HIS A 169 -2.73 5.74 5.44
CA HIS A 169 -3.66 6.67 4.78
C HIS A 169 -4.27 7.61 5.81
N ARG A 170 -4.47 8.87 5.43
CA ARG A 170 -5.21 9.84 6.27
C ARG A 170 -6.63 9.32 6.54
N SER A 171 -7.27 9.69 7.64
CA SER A 171 -8.61 9.17 8.01
C SER A 171 -8.71 7.66 8.28
N ARG A 172 -7.58 6.95 8.42
CA ARG A 172 -7.48 5.50 8.67
C ARG A 172 -6.67 5.23 9.92
N ALA A 173 -6.67 4.00 10.44
CA ALA A 173 -6.02 3.72 11.73
C ALA A 173 -4.49 3.94 11.70
N LEU A 174 -3.84 3.80 10.52
CA LEU A 174 -2.41 4.05 10.31
C LEU A 174 -2.11 5.48 9.81
N PHE A 175 -2.90 6.48 10.19
CA PHE A 175 -2.82 7.85 9.65
C PHE A 175 -1.57 8.64 10.04
N ASN A 176 -0.83 8.23 11.05
CA ASN A 176 0.44 8.86 11.45
C ASN A 176 1.45 7.79 11.91
N PRO A 177 2.77 8.08 11.88
CA PRO A 177 3.79 7.07 12.14
C PRO A 177 3.86 6.66 13.62
N TYR A 178 3.54 7.53 14.57
CA TYR A 178 3.57 7.21 16.00
C TYR A 178 2.49 6.18 16.40
N VAL A 179 1.24 6.40 15.97
CA VAL A 179 0.14 5.43 16.17
C VAL A 179 0.44 4.14 15.42
N THR A 180 1.04 4.24 14.23
CA THR A 180 1.46 3.06 13.47
C THR A 180 2.45 2.20 14.26
N VAL A 181 3.47 2.79 14.88
CA VAL A 181 4.41 2.04 15.76
C VAL A 181 3.70 1.40 16.94
N GLN A 182 2.78 2.12 17.60
CA GLN A 182 1.99 1.56 18.71
C GLN A 182 1.17 0.32 18.29
N ILE A 183 0.58 0.35 17.10
CA ILE A 183 -0.18 -0.79 16.54
C ILE A 183 0.77 -1.93 16.15
N LEU A 184 1.85 -1.64 15.41
CA LEU A 184 2.82 -2.65 14.94
C LEU A 184 3.50 -3.38 16.10
N THR A 185 3.76 -2.69 17.21
CA THR A 185 4.31 -3.29 18.43
C THR A 185 3.38 -4.36 19.01
N GLN A 186 2.05 -4.17 18.91
CA GLN A 186 1.06 -5.12 19.40
C GLN A 186 0.69 -6.19 18.37
N ILE A 187 1.01 -5.97 17.09
CA ILE A 187 0.67 -6.84 15.96
C ILE A 187 1.87 -6.93 15.01
N SER A 188 2.94 -7.57 15.45
CA SER A 188 4.21 -7.64 14.69
C SER A 188 4.08 -8.34 13.32
N LYS A 189 3.02 -9.11 13.10
CA LYS A 189 2.72 -9.77 11.83
C LYS A 189 2.01 -8.87 10.82
N LEU A 190 1.52 -7.70 11.23
CA LEU A 190 0.83 -6.78 10.34
C LEU A 190 1.80 -6.27 9.27
N ARG A 191 1.36 -6.33 8.01
CA ARG A 191 2.11 -5.80 6.86
C ARG A 191 1.47 -4.51 6.40
N ILE A 192 2.29 -3.53 6.06
CA ILE A 192 1.81 -2.22 5.64
C ILE A 192 2.32 -1.86 4.24
N THR A 193 1.53 -1.06 3.52
CA THR A 193 2.01 -0.30 2.37
C THR A 193 2.24 1.13 2.86
N ALA A 194 3.51 1.54 2.95
CA ALA A 194 3.86 2.88 3.41
C ALA A 194 3.75 3.89 2.26
N ASP A 195 2.59 4.53 2.14
CA ASP A 195 2.44 5.78 1.41
C ASP A 195 2.75 6.95 2.37
N ILE A 196 4.03 7.34 2.37
CA ILE A 196 4.61 8.36 3.25
C ILE A 196 3.98 9.74 3.03
N SER A 197 3.40 10.01 1.85
CA SER A 197 2.78 11.30 1.55
C SER A 197 1.63 11.62 2.51
N HIS A 198 0.91 10.59 2.98
CA HIS A 198 -0.14 10.76 3.98
C HIS A 198 0.39 11.21 5.33
N TRP A 199 1.53 10.68 5.75
CA TRP A 199 2.14 11.07 7.02
C TRP A 199 2.76 12.46 6.95
N VAL A 200 3.40 12.81 5.84
CA VAL A 200 3.90 14.17 5.62
C VAL A 200 2.77 15.18 5.72
N LEU A 201 1.61 14.87 5.12
CA LEU A 201 0.43 15.73 5.21
C LEU A 201 -0.12 15.84 6.64
N VAL A 202 -0.18 14.73 7.39
CA VAL A 202 -0.73 14.72 8.76
C VAL A 202 0.23 15.37 9.78
N CYS A 203 1.53 15.17 9.61
CA CYS A 203 2.55 15.69 10.52
C CYS A 203 3.05 17.08 10.12
N GLU A 204 2.70 17.57 8.93
CA GLU A 204 3.15 18.84 8.35
C GLU A 204 4.69 18.99 8.28
N ARG A 205 5.39 17.86 8.10
CA ARG A 205 6.87 17.79 8.05
C ARG A 205 7.34 16.53 7.33
N PHE A 206 8.60 16.51 6.92
CA PHE A 206 9.24 15.27 6.46
C PHE A 206 9.58 14.36 7.64
N LEU A 207 9.74 13.07 7.37
CA LEU A 207 9.98 12.03 8.38
C LEU A 207 11.43 11.53 8.36
N ASP A 208 12.37 12.41 8.04
CA ASP A 208 13.81 12.13 7.97
C ASP A 208 14.64 13.33 8.47
N GLU A 209 14.03 14.23 9.23
CA GLU A 209 14.68 15.48 9.66
C GLU A 209 15.43 15.33 10.99
N THR A 210 15.02 14.40 11.87
CA THR A 210 15.64 14.20 13.19
C THR A 210 16.04 12.74 13.46
N GLU A 211 16.85 12.51 14.50
CA GLU A 211 17.20 11.16 14.95
C GLU A 211 15.97 10.38 15.41
N GLU A 212 14.99 11.05 16.01
CA GLU A 212 13.72 10.45 16.42
C GLU A 212 12.90 9.99 15.21
N ASP A 213 12.94 10.72 14.10
CA ASP A 213 12.28 10.31 12.86
C ASP A 213 12.90 9.05 12.27
N ILE A 214 14.24 8.99 12.23
CA ILE A 214 14.97 7.81 11.75
C ILE A 214 14.65 6.62 12.65
N ALA A 215 14.68 6.78 13.97
CA ALA A 215 14.34 5.73 14.93
C ALA A 215 12.89 5.26 14.81
N LEU A 216 11.98 6.16 14.42
CA LEU A 216 10.58 5.82 14.15
C LEU A 216 10.44 5.01 12.85
N LEU A 217 11.11 5.43 11.77
CA LEU A 217 11.12 4.69 10.51
C LEU A 217 11.76 3.32 10.65
N ASP A 218 12.85 3.18 11.41
CA ASP A 218 13.53 1.90 11.66
C ASP A 218 12.61 0.85 12.30
N GLN A 219 11.63 1.27 13.10
CA GLN A 219 10.62 0.39 13.67
C GLN A 219 9.53 -0.01 12.66
N ILE A 220 9.27 0.84 11.67
CA ILE A 220 8.16 0.69 10.71
C ILE A 220 8.61 -0.10 9.48
N LEU A 221 9.78 0.22 8.93
CA LEU A 221 10.30 -0.33 7.67
C LEU A 221 10.29 -1.87 7.61
N PRO A 222 10.60 -2.62 8.69
CA PRO A 222 10.52 -4.09 8.67
C PRO A 222 9.11 -4.64 8.35
N HIS A 223 8.05 -3.86 8.61
CA HIS A 223 6.66 -4.22 8.34
C HIS A 223 6.20 -3.86 6.92
N VAL A 224 6.98 -3.05 6.19
CA VAL A 224 6.60 -2.58 4.87
C VAL A 224 6.68 -3.74 3.86
N GLY A 225 5.55 -4.03 3.21
CA GLY A 225 5.50 -4.88 2.04
C GLY A 225 5.27 -4.01 0.81
N HIS A 226 6.31 -3.74 0.01
CA HIS A 226 6.22 -2.90 -1.19
C HIS A 226 5.08 -3.31 -2.14
N ARG A 227 4.38 -2.32 -2.68
CA ARG A 227 3.34 -2.48 -3.70
C ARG A 227 3.93 -2.76 -5.08
#